data_AF-K2RHB4-F1
#
_entry.id   AF-K2RHB4-F1
#
_cell.length_a   1.000
_cell.length_b   1.000
_cell.length_c   1.000
_cell.angle_alpha   90.00
_cell.angle_beta   90.00
_cell.angle_gamma   90.00
#
_symmetry.space_group_name_H-M   'P 1'
#
loop_
_entity.id
_entity.type
_entity.pdbx_description
1 polymer ?
#
loop_
_entity_poly.entity_id
_entity_poly.type
_entity_poly.pdbx_seq_one_letter_code
_entity_poly.pdbx_strand_id
1 'polypeptide(L)'
;MSPTYSKELLRQRASWIRDDLDPRIARDGPDCMHPDDVLTLHELFVGLQDADLSISTLRFSRIHLAILEVSGKATRWPKRLAKECDKTVEVWTKKYGKLSEIRPRLFKPDGRLYGVCTGRELTRNALIRLWSEQNPAHTSPDRGMQHGSLGFKPG
;
A
#
# COMPACT_ATOMS: atom_id res chain seq x y z
N MET A 1 26.76 -0.85 -0.70
CA MET A 1 25.85 -1.04 0.44
C MET A 1 24.44 -0.84 -0.09
N SER A 2 23.58 -1.86 -0.05
CA SER A 2 22.19 -1.71 -0.50
C SER A 2 21.46 -0.72 0.40
N PRO A 3 20.72 0.25 -0.14
CA PRO A 3 19.95 1.19 0.66
C PRO A 3 18.94 0.44 1.53
N THR A 4 18.98 0.67 2.84
CA THR A 4 18.05 0.07 3.79
C THR A 4 16.79 0.92 3.83
N TYR A 5 15.70 0.41 3.25
CA TYR A 5 14.40 1.10 3.26
C TYR A 5 13.55 0.64 4.45
N SER A 6 13.08 1.58 5.26
CA SER A 6 12.06 1.28 6.28
C SER A 6 10.69 1.06 5.62
N LYS A 7 9.87 0.18 6.20
CA LYS A 7 8.53 -0.14 5.68
C LYS A 7 7.61 1.09 5.73
N GLU A 8 7.81 1.98 6.71
CA GLU A 8 7.09 3.25 6.87
C GLU A 8 7.43 4.24 5.77
N LEU A 9 8.73 4.40 5.46
CA LEU A 9 9.17 5.27 4.37
C LEU A 9 8.60 4.80 3.04
N LEU A 10 8.68 3.50 2.76
CA LEU A 10 8.11 2.93 1.53
C LEU A 10 6.60 3.15 1.46
N ARG A 11 5.88 3.05 2.58
CA ARG A 11 4.45 3.34 2.65
C ARG A 11 4.16 4.80 2.32
N GLN A 12 4.92 5.72 2.91
CA GLN A 12 4.80 7.16 2.63
C GLN A 12 5.07 7.46 1.15
N ARG A 13 6.13 6.89 0.58
CA ARG A 13 6.45 7.06 -0.85
C ARG A 13 5.39 6.45 -1.77
N ALA A 14 4.84 5.28 -1.42
CA ALA A 14 3.77 4.66 -2.18
C ALA A 14 2.49 5.52 -2.19
N SER A 15 2.13 6.11 -1.05
CA SER A 15 0.99 7.03 -0.94
C SER A 15 1.25 8.32 -1.72
N TRP A 16 2.43 8.94 -1.56
CA TRP A 16 2.79 10.14 -2.31
C TRP A 16 2.71 9.94 -3.84
N ILE A 17 3.21 8.82 -4.36
CA ILE A 17 3.12 8.50 -5.79
C ILE A 17 1.66 8.37 -6.24
N ARG A 18 0.84 7.64 -5.49
CA ARG A 18 -0.52 7.25 -5.92
C ARG A 18 -1.59 8.30 -5.65
N ASP A 19 -1.47 8.98 -4.52
CA ASP A 19 -2.51 9.84 -3.97
C ASP A 19 -2.23 11.32 -4.30
N ASP A 20 -0.96 11.69 -4.51
CA ASP A 20 -0.57 13.08 -4.83
C ASP A 20 -0.05 13.22 -6.27
N LEU A 21 0.98 12.47 -6.65
CA LEU A 21 1.65 12.67 -7.94
C LEU A 21 0.85 12.16 -9.13
N ASP A 22 0.33 10.92 -9.08
CA ASP A 22 -0.43 10.35 -10.21
C ASP A 22 -1.66 11.20 -10.57
N PRO A 23 -2.49 11.70 -9.62
CA PRO A 23 -3.60 12.59 -9.94
C PRO A 23 -3.16 13.93 -10.54
N ARG A 24 -2.06 14.52 -10.03
CA ARG A 24 -1.51 15.77 -10.58
C ARG A 24 -1.02 15.59 -12.01
N ILE A 25 -0.22 14.55 -12.25
CA ILE A 25 0.33 14.21 -13.57
C ILE A 25 -0.78 13.83 -14.56
N ALA A 26 -1.80 13.11 -14.10
CA ALA A 26 -2.95 12.76 -14.93
C ALA A 26 -3.74 13.99 -15.40
N ARG A 27 -3.76 15.08 -14.60
CA ARG A 27 -4.45 16.33 -14.92
C ARG A 27 -3.59 17.27 -15.76
N ASP A 28 -2.34 17.48 -15.33
CA ASP A 28 -1.48 18.57 -15.80
C ASP A 28 -0.36 18.08 -16.75
N GLY A 29 -0.23 16.76 -16.94
CA GLY A 29 0.79 16.13 -17.77
C GLY A 29 2.13 15.91 -17.05
N PRO A 30 3.14 15.33 -17.74
CA PRO A 30 4.43 15.01 -17.14
C PRO A 30 5.24 16.24 -16.71
N ASP A 31 5.03 17.39 -17.35
CA ASP A 31 5.81 18.61 -17.12
C ASP A 31 5.43 19.35 -15.83
N CYS A 32 4.37 18.91 -15.12
CA CYS A 32 3.94 19.49 -13.86
C CYS A 32 4.79 19.05 -12.65
N MET A 33 5.72 18.10 -12.85
CA MET A 33 6.60 17.61 -11.79
C MET A 33 7.74 18.60 -11.52
N HIS A 34 8.02 18.84 -10.23
CA HIS A 34 9.21 19.60 -9.86
C HIS A 34 10.47 18.77 -10.16
N PRO A 35 11.59 19.38 -10.62
CA PRO A 35 12.83 18.64 -10.87
C PRO A 35 13.31 17.80 -9.68
N ASP A 36 13.12 18.30 -8.45
CA ASP A 36 13.47 17.56 -7.23
C ASP A 36 12.61 16.31 -7.01
N ASP A 37 11.33 16.36 -7.40
CA ASP A 37 10.43 15.21 -7.33
C ASP A 37 10.90 14.12 -8.31
N VAL A 38 11.32 14.53 -9.51
CA VAL A 38 11.85 13.61 -10.54
C VAL A 38 13.12 12.94 -10.04
N LEU A 39 14.05 13.71 -9.46
CA LEU A 39 15.31 13.17 -8.93
C LEU A 39 15.05 12.20 -7.76
N THR A 40 14.20 12.61 -6.81
CA THR A 40 13.82 11.77 -5.65
C THR A 40 13.21 10.45 -6.09
N LEU A 41 12.32 10.47 -7.08
CA LEU A 41 11.71 9.24 -7.62
C LEU A 41 12.71 8.40 -8.40
N HIS A 42 13.62 9.02 -9.15
CA HIS A 42 14.66 8.30 -9.88
C HIS A 42 15.56 7.51 -8.91
N GLU A 43 16.06 8.18 -7.87
CA GLU A 43 16.89 7.54 -6.83
C GLU A 43 16.14 6.43 -6.10
N LEU A 44 14.87 6.67 -5.77
CA LEU A 44 14.02 5.64 -5.17
C LEU A 44 13.88 4.42 -6.08
N PHE A 45 13.49 4.59 -7.35
CA PHE A 45 13.25 3.47 -8.26
C PHE A 45 14.53 2.69 -8.58
N VAL A 46 15.66 3.38 -8.77
CA VAL A 46 16.96 2.72 -8.96
C VAL A 46 17.33 1.95 -7.70
N GLY A 47 17.24 2.56 -6.52
CA GLY A 47 17.58 1.88 -5.27
C GLY A 47 16.66 0.71 -4.94
N LEU A 48 15.40 0.72 -5.40
CA LEU A 48 14.46 -0.40 -5.24
C LEU A 48 14.79 -1.62 -6.10
N GLN A 49 15.57 -1.46 -7.18
CA GLN A 49 16.01 -2.58 -8.01
C GLN A 49 16.98 -3.49 -7.25
N ASP A 50 17.87 -2.89 -6.45
CA ASP A 50 18.92 -3.61 -5.68
C ASP A 50 18.54 -3.88 -4.22
N ALA A 51 17.38 -3.41 -3.78
CA ALA A 51 16.92 -3.57 -2.40
C ALA A 51 16.38 -4.99 -2.15
N ASP A 52 16.87 -5.65 -1.11
CA ASP A 52 16.35 -6.93 -0.65
C ASP A 52 15.09 -6.74 0.24
N LEU A 53 13.97 -6.40 -0.40
CA LEU A 53 12.70 -6.19 0.30
C LEU A 53 11.93 -7.49 0.45
N SER A 54 11.53 -7.85 1.66
CA SER A 54 10.64 -9.01 1.88
C SER A 54 9.24 -8.82 1.27
N ILE A 55 8.54 -9.92 0.96
CA ILE A 55 7.14 -9.86 0.50
C ILE A 55 6.20 -9.22 1.53
N SER A 56 6.51 -9.34 2.83
CA SER A 56 5.74 -8.70 3.90
C SER A 56 5.89 -7.17 3.85
N THR A 57 7.11 -6.68 3.56
CA THR A 57 7.38 -5.26 3.35
C THR A 57 6.62 -4.72 2.14
N LEU A 58 6.60 -5.46 1.02
CA LEU A 58 5.82 -5.09 -0.17
C LEU A 58 4.31 -5.00 0.15
N ARG A 59 3.76 -6.00 0.86
CA ARG A 59 2.35 -5.99 1.28
C ARG A 59 2.00 -4.81 2.17
N PHE A 60 2.85 -4.51 3.15
CA PHE A 60 2.63 -3.43 4.10
C PHE A 60 2.73 -2.06 3.44
N SER A 61 3.84 -1.81 2.74
CA SER A 61 4.12 -0.51 2.12
C SER A 61 3.27 -0.24 0.88
N ARG A 62 2.83 -1.30 0.18
CA ARG A 62 2.14 -1.21 -1.11
C ARG A 62 2.94 -0.50 -2.19
N ILE A 63 4.26 -0.41 -2.03
CA ILE A 63 5.15 0.25 -3.01
C ILE A 63 5.09 -0.41 -4.37
N HIS A 64 4.89 -1.73 -4.45
CA HIS A 64 4.71 -2.45 -5.71
C HIS A 64 3.50 -1.98 -6.51
N LEU A 65 2.42 -1.55 -5.84
CA LEU A 65 1.25 -0.99 -6.52
C LEU A 65 1.56 0.40 -7.08
N ALA A 66 2.32 1.21 -6.35
CA ALA A 66 2.76 2.52 -6.83
C ALA A 66 3.67 2.40 -8.06
N ILE A 67 4.60 1.45 -8.06
CA ILE A 67 5.48 1.18 -9.21
C ILE A 67 4.66 0.70 -10.42
N LEU A 68 3.67 -0.18 -10.22
CA LEU A 68 2.79 -0.62 -11.30
C LEU A 68 1.95 0.53 -11.87
N GLU A 69 1.62 1.54 -11.06
CA GLU A 69 0.90 2.73 -11.52
C GLU A 69 1.74 3.58 -12.49
N VAL A 70 3.07 3.55 -12.35
CA VAL A 70 4.00 4.32 -13.18
C VAL A 70 4.50 3.49 -14.38
N SER A 71 4.69 2.18 -14.17
CA SER A 71 5.16 1.23 -15.18
C SER A 71 4.24 1.22 -16.41
N GLY A 72 4.84 1.16 -17.60
CA GLY A 72 4.12 1.19 -18.88
C GLY A 72 3.43 2.52 -19.23
N LYS A 73 3.44 3.54 -18.35
CA LYS A 73 2.78 4.83 -18.58
C LYS A 73 3.72 5.95 -19.05
N ALA A 74 4.61 5.65 -20.01
CA ALA A 74 5.57 6.62 -20.55
C ALA A 74 4.94 7.81 -21.31
N THR A 75 3.62 7.79 -21.54
CA THR A 75 2.86 8.90 -22.13
C THR A 75 2.38 9.93 -21.10
N ARG A 76 2.33 9.56 -19.82
CA ARG A 76 1.88 10.43 -18.72
C ARG A 76 3.01 10.75 -17.76
N TRP A 77 3.86 9.76 -17.48
CA TRP A 77 5.01 9.91 -16.62
C TRP A 77 6.28 10.21 -17.42
N PRO A 78 7.28 10.92 -16.82
CA PRO A 78 8.57 11.09 -17.45
C PRO A 78 9.15 9.75 -17.91
N LYS A 79 9.49 9.64 -19.20
CA LYS A 79 9.86 8.39 -19.87
C LYS A 79 10.96 7.60 -19.17
N ARG A 80 11.92 8.30 -18.54
CA ARG A 80 13.01 7.66 -17.78
C ARG A 80 12.50 6.99 -16.50
N LEU A 81 11.59 7.64 -15.76
CA LEU A 81 10.99 7.06 -14.55
C LEU A 81 10.17 5.82 -14.87
N ALA A 82 9.33 5.89 -15.91
CA ALA A 82 8.54 4.74 -16.36
C ALA A 82 9.44 3.54 -16.69
N LYS A 83 10.55 3.76 -17.40
CA LYS A 83 11.53 2.70 -17.70
C LYS A 83 12.18 2.11 -16.46
N GLU A 84 12.53 2.93 -15.46
CA GLU A 84 13.09 2.41 -14.20
C GLU A 84 12.06 1.57 -13.45
N CYS A 85 10.78 1.98 -13.43
CA CYS A 85 9.71 1.16 -12.88
C CYS A 85 9.54 -0.15 -13.63
N ASP A 86 9.59 -0.16 -14.97
CA ASP A 86 9.49 -1.38 -15.78
C ASP A 86 10.58 -2.40 -15.41
N LYS A 87 11.82 -1.93 -15.21
CA LYS A 87 12.92 -2.77 -14.72
C LYS A 87 12.63 -3.33 -13.32
N THR A 88 12.19 -2.48 -12.39
CA THR A 88 11.85 -2.93 -11.03
C THR A 88 10.72 -3.97 -11.07
N VAL A 89 9.71 -3.78 -11.92
CA VAL A 89 8.62 -4.75 -12.13
C VAL A 89 9.18 -6.07 -12.65
N GLU A 90 10.09 -6.05 -13.62
CA GLU A 90 10.71 -7.27 -14.15
C GLU A 90 11.48 -8.03 -13.05
N VAL A 91 12.34 -7.34 -12.31
CA VAL A 91 13.15 -7.92 -11.22
C VAL A 91 12.25 -8.54 -10.14
N TRP A 92 11.25 -7.79 -9.67
CA TRP A 92 10.38 -8.27 -8.60
C TRP A 92 9.42 -9.35 -9.09
N THR A 93 8.99 -9.32 -10.36
CA THR A 93 8.15 -10.38 -10.93
C THR A 93 8.89 -11.71 -11.01
N LYS A 94 10.20 -11.69 -11.34
CA LYS A 94 11.05 -12.89 -11.29
C LYS A 94 11.16 -13.45 -9.86
N LYS A 95 11.18 -12.59 -8.84
CA LYS A 95 11.34 -13.00 -7.43
C LYS A 95 10.04 -13.42 -6.74
N TYR A 96 8.93 -12.72 -7.01
CA TYR A 96 7.67 -12.85 -6.26
C TYR A 96 6.49 -13.34 -7.11
N GLY A 97 6.68 -13.53 -8.42
CA GLY A 97 5.59 -13.74 -9.36
C GLY A 97 4.84 -12.44 -9.65
N LYS A 98 3.62 -12.55 -10.18
CA LYS A 98 2.85 -11.40 -10.65
C LYS A 98 2.58 -10.40 -9.51
N LEU A 99 3.13 -9.19 -9.62
CA LEU A 99 3.03 -8.18 -8.55
C LEU A 99 1.59 -7.79 -8.20
N SER A 100 0.66 -7.82 -9.15
CA SER A 100 -0.77 -7.56 -8.91
C SER A 100 -1.43 -8.59 -7.97
N GLU A 101 -0.83 -9.77 -7.79
CA GLU A 101 -1.31 -10.83 -6.91
C GLU A 101 -0.77 -10.69 -5.48
N ILE A 102 0.18 -9.78 -5.26
CA ILE A 102 0.66 -9.42 -3.93
C ILE A 102 -0.42 -8.58 -3.24
N ARG A 103 -1.41 -9.28 -2.68
CA ARG A 103 -2.53 -8.68 -1.94
C ARG A 103 -2.20 -8.56 -0.45
N PRO A 104 -2.75 -7.52 0.21
CA PRO A 104 -2.70 -7.43 1.66
C PRO A 104 -3.41 -8.65 2.26
N ARG A 105 -2.88 -9.15 3.38
CA ARG A 105 -3.60 -10.14 4.17
C ARG A 105 -4.79 -9.44 4.83
N LEU A 106 -5.94 -10.10 4.81
CA LEU A 106 -7.14 -9.59 5.49
C LEU A 106 -7.27 -10.28 6.85
N PHE A 107 -7.47 -11.59 6.86
CA PHE A 107 -7.81 -12.36 8.06
C PHE A 107 -6.65 -13.14 8.69
N LYS A 108 -5.48 -13.19 8.04
CA LYS A 108 -4.28 -13.86 8.58
C LYS A 108 -3.53 -12.93 9.55
N PRO A 109 -2.61 -13.44 10.40
CA PRO A 109 -1.72 -12.58 11.19
C PRO A 109 -1.05 -11.50 10.33
N ASP A 110 -0.93 -10.29 10.89
CA ASP A 110 -0.58 -9.03 10.22
C ASP A 110 -1.57 -8.56 9.14
N GLY A 111 -2.78 -9.12 9.15
CA GLY A 111 -3.86 -8.77 8.23
C GLY A 111 -4.73 -7.63 8.75
N ARG A 112 -5.31 -6.86 7.83
CA ARG A 112 -6.08 -5.64 8.16
C ARG A 112 -7.35 -5.88 8.98
N LEU A 113 -7.88 -7.11 8.93
CA LEU A 113 -9.08 -7.55 9.65
C LEU A 113 -8.74 -8.65 10.68
N TYR A 114 -7.46 -8.91 10.93
CA TYR A 114 -7.03 -9.91 11.89
C TYR A 114 -7.50 -9.52 13.30
N GLY A 115 -8.20 -10.44 13.97
CA GLY A 115 -8.81 -10.19 15.28
C GLY A 115 -10.09 -9.34 15.25
N VAL A 116 -10.50 -8.81 14.09
CA VAL A 116 -11.76 -8.06 13.94
C VAL A 116 -12.88 -8.96 13.43
N CYS A 117 -12.61 -9.79 12.42
CA CYS A 117 -13.54 -10.79 11.90
C CYS A 117 -12.80 -11.92 11.18
N THR A 118 -13.50 -13.01 10.88
CA THR A 118 -12.90 -14.19 10.22
C THR A 118 -13.27 -14.32 8.75
N GLY A 119 -14.16 -13.44 8.26
CA GLY A 119 -14.71 -13.48 6.90
C GLY A 119 -15.91 -14.43 6.76
N ARG A 120 -16.28 -15.14 7.83
CA ARG A 120 -17.50 -15.95 7.91
C ARG A 120 -18.72 -15.12 8.29
N GLU A 121 -18.49 -13.98 8.93
CA GLU A 121 -19.53 -13.07 9.40
C GLU A 121 -19.98 -12.15 8.25
N LEU A 122 -20.83 -12.67 7.37
CA LEU A 122 -21.33 -11.94 6.19
C LEU A 122 -22.49 -10.98 6.49
N THR A 123 -23.05 -11.04 7.71
CA THR A 123 -24.17 -10.19 8.13
C THR A 123 -23.79 -9.37 9.36
N ARG A 124 -24.43 -8.19 9.51
CA ARG A 124 -24.25 -7.32 10.67
C ARG A 124 -24.50 -8.07 11.98
N ASN A 125 -25.55 -8.89 12.03
CA ASN A 125 -25.91 -9.64 13.24
C ASN A 125 -24.84 -10.69 13.59
N ALA A 126 -24.24 -11.35 12.59
CA ALA A 126 -23.15 -12.29 12.83
C ALA A 126 -21.89 -11.60 13.38
N LEU A 127 -21.58 -10.39 12.89
CA LEU A 127 -20.47 -9.57 13.41
C LEU A 127 -20.73 -9.10 14.85
N ILE A 128 -21.92 -8.58 15.13
CA ILE A 128 -22.30 -8.15 16.48
C ILE A 128 -22.21 -9.32 17.46
N ARG A 129 -22.68 -10.50 17.05
CA ARG A 129 -22.58 -11.72 17.85
C ARG A 129 -21.13 -12.09 18.14
N LEU A 130 -20.27 -12.15 17.11
CA LEU A 130 -18.84 -12.42 17.28
C LEU A 130 -18.19 -11.46 18.26
N TRP A 131 -18.45 -10.15 18.12
CA TRP A 131 -17.87 -9.14 19.01
C TRP A 131 -18.39 -9.26 20.43
N SER A 132 -19.67 -9.56 20.62
CA SER A 132 -20.24 -9.80 21.95
C SER A 132 -19.63 -11.04 22.63
N GLU A 133 -19.34 -12.10 21.86
CA GLU A 133 -18.72 -13.33 22.35
C GLU A 133 -17.23 -13.14 22.67
N GLN A 134 -16.50 -12.34 21.87
CA GLN A 134 -15.08 -12.06 22.10
C GLN A 134 -14.86 -11.05 23.23
N ASN A 135 -15.67 -9.99 23.28
CA ASN A 135 -15.57 -8.96 24.30
C ASN A 135 -16.89 -8.16 24.40
N PRO A 136 -17.75 -8.47 25.40
CA PRO A 136 -19.06 -7.83 25.58
C PRO A 136 -19.01 -6.29 25.66
N ALA A 137 -17.87 -5.71 26.07
CA ALA A 137 -17.69 -4.27 26.18
C ALA A 137 -17.63 -3.53 24.84
N HIS A 138 -17.46 -4.24 23.71
CA HIS A 138 -17.54 -3.63 22.37
C HIS A 138 -18.98 -3.42 21.89
N THR A 139 -19.95 -4.11 22.47
CA THR A 139 -21.37 -4.08 22.11
C THR A 139 -22.27 -3.45 23.17
N SER A 140 -21.70 -2.96 24.29
CA SER A 140 -22.47 -2.34 25.35
C SER A 140 -23.16 -1.04 24.87
N PRO A 141 -24.48 -0.90 25.06
CA PRO A 141 -25.22 0.32 24.74
C PRO A 141 -24.80 1.52 25.61
N ASP A 142 -24.17 1.27 26.76
CA ASP A 142 -23.66 2.32 27.67
C ASP A 142 -22.37 2.97 27.16
N ARG A 143 -21.73 2.37 26.15
CA ARG A 143 -20.53 2.91 25.53
C ARG A 143 -20.93 3.84 24.39
N GLY A 144 -20.94 5.15 24.66
CA GLY A 144 -21.09 6.16 23.62
C GLY A 144 -20.02 6.00 22.53
N MET A 145 -20.43 5.57 21.34
CA MET A 145 -19.54 5.57 20.18
C MET A 145 -19.44 7.01 19.66
N GLN A 146 -18.25 7.61 19.74
CA GLN A 146 -17.99 8.88 19.07
C GLN A 146 -18.24 8.71 17.57
N HIS A 147 -18.98 9.64 16.97
CA HIS A 147 -19.21 9.65 15.52
C HIS A 147 -17.86 9.65 14.78
N GLY A 148 -17.65 8.66 13.90
CA GLY A 148 -16.39 8.47 13.16
C GLY A 148 -15.33 7.64 13.88
N SER A 149 -15.55 7.21 15.13
CA SER A 149 -14.66 6.28 15.83
C SER A 149 -14.93 4.84 15.40
N LEU A 150 -13.90 4.17 14.88
CA LEU A 150 -13.98 2.75 14.49
C LEU A 150 -14.05 1.81 15.69
N GLY A 151 -13.76 2.27 16.92
CA GLY A 151 -13.79 1.43 18.12
C GLY A 151 -12.64 0.41 18.22
N PHE A 152 -11.78 0.32 17.21
CA PHE A 152 -10.52 -0.41 17.20
C PHE A 152 -9.44 0.47 16.55
N LYS A 153 -8.16 0.18 16.82
CA LYS A 153 -7.04 0.77 16.05
C LYS A 153 -6.95 0.05 14.70
N PRO A 154 -7.29 0.67 13.56
CA PRO A 154 -6.91 0.10 12.28
C PRO A 154 -5.38 0.04 12.21
N GLY A 155 -4.83 -1.13 11.87
CA GLY A 155 -3.39 -1.37 11.74
C GLY A 155 -2.72 -0.53 10.65
#